data_AF-A0A7U9SJY3-F1
#
_entry.id   AF-A0A7U9SJY3-F1
#
_cell.length_a   1.000
_cell.length_b   1.000
_cell.length_c   1.000
_cell.angle_alpha   90.00
_cell.angle_beta   90.00
_cell.angle_gamma   90.00
#
_symmetry.space_group_name_H-M   'P 1'
#
loop_
_entity.id
_entity.type
_entity.pdbx_description
1 polymer ?
#
loop_
_entity_poly.entity_id
_entity_poly.type
_entity_poly.pdbx_seq_one_letter_code
_entity_poly.pdbx_strand_id
1 'polypeptide(L)' 'MSVKIRISFTEDEELAGVIRLLSPALKSYKVSGKKEGKYRNAYADLHPGFQNDESRDEAK' A
#
# COMPACT_ATOMS: atom_id res chain seq x y z
N MET A 1 -10.66 12.12 3.03
CA MET A 1 -10.69 10.64 2.98
C MET A 1 -9.31 10.11 3.34
N SER A 2 -9.23 9.07 4.15
CA SER A 2 -7.99 8.33 4.38
C SER A 2 -8.10 6.96 3.72
N VAL A 3 -7.07 6.56 2.98
CA VAL A 3 -6.99 5.24 2.34
C VAL A 3 -6.00 4.40 3.14
N LYS A 4 -6.42 3.18 3.47
CA LYS A 4 -5.58 2.18 4.14
C LYS A 4 -5.53 0.93 3.28
N ILE A 5 -4.32 0.48 2.96
CA ILE A 5 -4.09 -0.73 2.17
C ILE A 5 -3.73 -1.88 3.11
N ARG A 6 -4.44 -3.00 3.00
CA ARG A 6 -4.04 -4.27 3.62
C ARG A 6 -3.23 -5.06 2.60
N ILE A 7 -2.03 -5.46 2.99
CA ILE A 7 -1.10 -6.25 2.18
C ILE A 7 -0.99 -7.62 2.83
N SER A 8 -1.42 -8.66 2.14
CA SER A 8 -1.21 -10.06 2.55
C SER A 8 0.01 -10.61 1.81
N PHE A 9 0.99 -11.14 2.53
CA PHE A 9 2.26 -11.60 1.98
C PHE A 9 2.75 -12.87 2.66
N THR A 10 3.60 -13.65 1.99
CA THR A 10 4.28 -14.81 2.57
C THR A 10 5.71 -14.51 2.95
N GLU A 11 6.45 -13.87 2.06
CA GLU A 11 7.89 -13.59 2.17
C GLU A 11 8.16 -12.09 2.33
N ASP A 12 9.26 -11.73 2.99
CA ASP A 12 9.53 -10.31 3.30
C ASP A 12 9.90 -9.52 2.03
N GLU A 13 10.44 -10.20 1.02
CA GLU A 13 10.76 -9.70 -0.31
C GLU A 13 9.51 -9.24 -1.06
N GLU A 14 8.40 -9.98 -0.95
CA GLU A 14 7.11 -9.62 -1.55
C GLU A 14 6.60 -8.31 -0.95
N LEU A 15 6.64 -8.20 0.38
CA LEU A 15 6.26 -6.98 1.08
C LEU A 15 7.14 -5.81 0.64
N ALA A 16 8.48 -5.99 0.62
CA ALA A 16 9.41 -4.95 0.18
C ALA A 16 9.12 -4.47 -1.25
N GLY A 17 8.78 -5.40 -2.16
CA GLY A 17 8.36 -5.08 -3.52
C GLY A 17 7.11 -4.18 -3.56
N VAL A 18 6.08 -4.53 -2.78
CA VAL A 18 4.85 -3.71 -2.68
C VAL A 18 5.14 -2.34 -2.08
N ILE A 19 5.91 -2.27 -0.99
CA ILE A 19 6.30 -1.00 -0.35
C ILE A 19 7.04 -0.09 -1.34
N ARG A 20 7.92 -0.65 -2.18
CA ARG A 20 8.62 0.10 -3.24
C ARG A 20 7.65 0.67 -4.27
N LEU A 21 6.65 -0.11 -4.71
CA LEU A 21 5.63 0.33 -5.66
C LEU A 21 4.70 1.41 -5.07
N LEU A 22 4.47 1.37 -3.76
CA LEU A 22 3.69 2.39 -3.06
C LEU A 22 4.48 3.68 -2.79
N SER A 23 5.79 3.73 -3.06
CA SER A 23 6.55 4.98 -2.96
C SER A 23 6.27 5.88 -4.18
N PRO A 24 5.99 7.19 -4.03
CA PRO A 24 6.06 8.00 -2.81
C PRO A 24 4.73 8.15 -2.04
N ALA A 25 3.69 7.42 -2.43
CA ALA A 25 2.36 7.48 -1.80
C ALA A 25 2.34 7.07 -0.33
N LEU A 26 3.26 6.17 0.04
CA LEU A 26 3.30 5.56 1.34
C LEU A 26 3.76 6.54 2.42
N LYS A 27 2.90 6.77 3.41
CA LYS A 27 3.24 7.54 4.61
C LYS A 27 3.93 6.66 5.66
N SER A 28 3.34 5.51 5.94
CA SER A 28 3.87 4.54 6.91
C SER A 28 3.26 3.17 6.67
N TYR A 29 3.94 2.12 7.11
CA TYR A 29 3.35 0.79 7.15
C TYR A 29 3.69 0.07 8.46
N LYS A 30 2.84 -0.89 8.83
CA LYS A 30 3.03 -1.73 10.02
C LYS A 30 2.74 -3.19 9.69
N VAL A 31 3.67 -4.07 10.03
CA VAL A 31 3.47 -5.52 9.97
C VAL A 31 2.64 -5.97 11.18
N SER A 32 1.61 -6.76 10.92
CA SER A 32 0.81 -7.41 11.95
C SER A 32 1.58 -8.58 12.54
N GLY A 33 1.72 -8.62 13.86
CA GLY A 33 2.31 -9.76 14.57
C GLY A 33 1.41 -11.00 14.60
N LYS A 34 0.14 -10.88 14.20
CA LYS A 34 -0.78 -12.02 14.09
C LYS A 34 -0.62 -12.67 12.72
N LYS A 35 -0.09 -13.90 12.70
CA LYS A 35 -0.12 -14.77 11.53
C LYS A 35 -1.47 -15.48 11.49
N GLU A 36 -2.25 -15.24 10.44
CA GLU A 36 -3.56 -15.87 10.25
C GLU A 36 -3.49 -16.74 9.00
N GLY A 37 -3.31 -18.04 9.20
CA GLY A 37 -3.11 -19.00 8.11
C GLY A 37 -1.73 -18.89 7.44
N LYS A 38 -1.69 -19.13 6.11
CA LYS A 38 -0.45 -19.15 5.32
C LYS A 38 0.19 -17.76 5.20
N TYR A 39 -0.60 -16.70 5.25
CA TYR A 39 -0.18 -15.33 4.94
C TYR A 39 0.00 -14.48 6.20
N ARG A 40 1.00 -13.59 6.16
CA ARG A 40 1.20 -12.48 7.08
C ARG A 40 0.48 -11.24 6.53
N ASN A 41 0.10 -10.31 7.41
CA ASN A 41 -0.56 -9.08 7.01
C ASN A 41 0.29 -7.88 7.37
N ALA A 42 0.35 -6.88 6.48
CA ALA A 42 0.82 -5.54 6.77
C ALA A 42 -0.27 -4.53 6.40
N TYR A 43 -0.25 -3.40 7.08
CA TYR A 43 -1.17 -2.30 6.82
C TYR A 43 -0.37 -1.07 6.48
N ALA A 44 -0.67 -0.49 5.32
CA ALA A 44 -0.03 0.71 4.80
C ALA A 44 -1.01 1.89 4.84
N ASP A 45 -0.56 2.99 5.41
CA ASP A 45 -1.25 4.27 5.41
C ASP A 45 -0.63 5.14 4.32
N LEU A 46 -1.47 5.75 3.48
CA LEU A 46 -1.03 6.63 2.40
C LEU A 46 -1.09 8.11 2.83
N HIS A 47 -0.33 8.95 2.14
CA HIS A 47 -0.45 10.39 2.28
C HIS A 47 -1.84 10.87 1.85
N PRO A 48 -2.47 11.79 2.61
CA PRO A 48 -3.74 12.39 2.21
C PRO A 48 -3.54 13.18 0.91
N GLY A 49 -4.43 12.98 -0.06
CA GLY A 49 -4.33 13.61 -1.38
C GLY A 49 -3.54 12.82 -2.41
N PHE A 50 -3.01 11.63 -2.07
CA PHE A 50 -2.50 10.68 -3.06
C PHE A 50 -3.68 10.02 -3.79
N GLN A 51 -4.28 10.78 -4.70
CA GLN A 51 -5.10 10.25 -5.78
C GLN A 51 -4.18 10.18 -6.99
N ASN A 52 -4.28 9.13 -7.80
CA ASN A 52 -3.77 9.25 -9.15
C ASN A 52 -4.50 10.44 -9.74
N ASP A 53 -3.76 11.50 -10.05
CA ASP A 53 -4.22 12.58 -10.90
C ASP A 53 -4.37 11.95 -12.30
N GLU A 54 -5.36 11.09 -12.45
CA GLU A 54 -5.93 10.76 -13.76
C GLU A 54 -6.74 12.01 -14.14
N SER A 55 -6.01 13.09 -14.38
CA SER A 55 -6.39 14.08 -15.35
C SER A 55 -6.64 13.31 -16.63
N ARG A 56 -7.88 12.90 -16.84
CA ARG A 56 -8.43 12.69 -18.17
C ARG A 56 -8.22 14.01 -18.90
N ASP A 57 -7.07 14.15 -19.54
CA ASP A 57 -6.93 14.99 -20.73
C ASP A 57 -7.87 14.40 -21.79
N GLU A 58 -9.17 14.59 -21.62
CA GLU A 58 -10.08 14.57 -22.76
C GLU A 58 -9.89 15.92 -23.45
N ALA A 59 -9.01 15.84 -24.46
CA ALA A 59 -8.72 16.87 -25.42
C ALA A 59 -10.00 17.56 -25.93
N LYS A 60 -9.86 18.88 -26.12
CA LYS A 60 -10.79 19.78 -26.81
C LYS A 60 -11.30 19.24 -28.15
#